data_AF-A0A914YY06-F1
#
_entry.id   AF-A0A914YY06-F1
#
_cell.length_a   1.000
_cell.length_b   1.000
_cell.length_c   1.000
_cell.angle_alpha   90.00
_cell.angle_beta   90.00
_cell.angle_gamma   90.00
#
_symmetry.space_group_name_H-M   'P 1'
#
loop_
_entity.id
_entity.type
_entity.pdbx_description
1 polymer ?
#
loop_
_entity_poly.entity_id
_entity_poly.type
_entity_poly.pdbx_seq_one_letter_code
_entity_poly.pdbx_strand_id
1 'polypeptide(L)'
;MKYRLVALQLMEFIVILDRITVVAIGIFIIATNIIVCILLWILEKFNEKRYRTSLTNPSHYSLSERFQLNENIKTAKIIRRVAEVVNVLNIFLGIFIGISHFYEIEVIRKYAYLILHLFISFYGYTFAIVGMTANPIWYRKFKGMFNLI
;
A
#
# COMPACT_ATOMS: atom_id res chain seq x y z
N MET A 1 8.89 -48.62 8.27
CA MET A 1 8.62 -48.23 6.86
C MET A 1 7.32 -47.44 6.70
N LYS A 2 6.17 -47.95 7.19
CA LYS A 2 4.85 -47.28 7.09
C LYS A 2 4.81 -45.85 7.65
N TYR A 3 5.38 -45.63 8.83
CA TYR A 3 5.46 -44.30 9.46
C TYR A 3 6.28 -43.27 8.68
N ARG A 4 7.33 -43.72 7.97
CA ARG A 4 8.18 -42.83 7.16
C ARG A 4 7.43 -42.36 5.91
N LEU A 5 6.63 -43.23 5.30
CA LEU A 5 5.81 -42.90 4.14
C LEU A 5 4.71 -41.89 4.51
N VAL A 6 4.05 -42.10 5.65
CA VAL A 6 3.04 -41.16 6.18
C VAL A 6 3.67 -39.80 6.49
N ALA A 7 4.86 -39.76 7.08
CA ALA A 7 5.56 -38.50 7.35
C ALA A 7 5.93 -37.72 6.08
N LEU A 8 6.38 -38.41 5.03
CA LEU A 8 6.67 -37.79 3.72
C LEU A 8 5.41 -37.19 3.08
N GLN A 9 4.31 -37.94 3.07
CA GLN A 9 3.02 -37.47 2.55
C GLN A 9 2.50 -36.26 3.33
N LEU A 10 2.64 -36.25 4.65
CA LEU A 10 2.29 -35.11 5.50
C LEU A 10 3.15 -33.87 5.18
N MET A 11 4.46 -34.03 4.99
CA MET A 11 5.33 -32.91 4.64
C MET A 11 4.99 -32.32 3.27
N GLU A 12 4.74 -33.15 2.26
CA GLU A 12 4.31 -32.69 0.93
C GLU A 12 2.98 -31.92 1.01
N PHE A 13 2.03 -32.44 1.79
CA PHE A 13 0.75 -31.77 2.02
C PHE A 13 0.93 -30.38 2.67
N ILE A 14 1.78 -30.27 3.69
CA ILE A 14 2.06 -28.99 4.38
C ILE A 14 2.68 -27.98 3.40
N VAL A 15 3.64 -28.39 2.58
CA VAL A 15 4.29 -27.50 1.59
C VAL A 15 3.29 -27.02 0.53
N ILE A 16 2.39 -27.89 0.08
CA ILE A 16 1.35 -27.51 -0.89
C ILE A 16 0.38 -26.50 -0.25
N LEU A 17 -0.06 -26.77 0.99
CA LEU A 17 -0.97 -25.88 1.70
C LEU A 17 -0.35 -24.49 1.91
N ASP A 18 0.92 -24.44 2.33
CA ASP A 18 1.67 -23.19 2.51
C ASP A 18 1.71 -22.36 1.23
N ARG A 19 2.07 -22.97 0.09
CA ARG A 19 2.08 -22.32 -1.23
C ARG A 19 0.71 -21.74 -1.62
N ILE A 20 -0.37 -22.50 -1.37
CA ILE A 20 -1.74 -22.04 -1.66
C ILE A 20 -2.09 -20.85 -0.77
N THR A 21 -1.82 -20.95 0.54
CA THR A 21 -2.11 -19.88 1.50
C THR A 21 -1.37 -18.60 1.14
N VAL A 22 -0.09 -18.70 0.81
CA VAL A 22 0.75 -17.56 0.40
C VAL A 22 0.18 -16.85 -0.83
N VAL A 23 -0.19 -17.60 -1.87
CA VAL A 23 -0.80 -17.03 -3.09
C VAL A 23 -2.14 -16.38 -2.78
N ALA A 24 -3.00 -17.04 -1.98
CA ALA A 24 -4.31 -16.52 -1.62
C ALA A 24 -4.21 -15.20 -0.84
N ILE A 25 -3.30 -15.12 0.14
CA ILE A 25 -3.03 -13.90 0.91
C ILE A 25 -2.52 -12.78 -0.01
N GLY A 26 -1.59 -13.09 -0.92
CA GLY A 26 -1.06 -12.11 -1.87
C GLY A 26 -2.14 -11.51 -2.76
N ILE A 27 -3.00 -12.34 -3.35
CA ILE A 27 -4.13 -11.90 -4.17
C ILE A 27 -5.10 -11.04 -3.35
N PHE A 28 -5.43 -11.47 -2.13
CA PHE A 28 -6.33 -10.73 -1.24
C PHE A 28 -5.79 -9.34 -0.88
N ILE A 29 -4.51 -9.23 -0.55
CA ILE A 29 -3.85 -7.95 -0.22
C ILE A 29 -3.87 -6.99 -1.42
N ILE A 30 -3.55 -7.49 -2.62
CA ILE A 30 -3.57 -6.67 -3.84
C ILE A 30 -5.00 -6.22 -4.15
N ALA A 31 -5.98 -7.13 -4.11
CA ALA A 31 -7.37 -6.82 -4.40
C ALA A 31 -7.96 -5.77 -3.42
N THR A 32 -7.72 -5.95 -2.12
CA THR A 32 -8.18 -4.98 -1.10
C THR A 32 -7.54 -3.61 -1.30
N ASN A 33 -6.25 -3.53 -1.65
CA ASN A 33 -5.60 -2.25 -1.91
C ASN A 33 -6.15 -1.55 -3.18
N ILE A 34 -6.43 -2.31 -4.25
CA ILE A 34 -7.10 -1.78 -5.45
C ILE A 34 -8.47 -1.19 -5.09
N ILE A 35 -9.26 -1.88 -4.26
CA ILE A 35 -10.56 -1.38 -3.80
C ILE A 35 -10.39 -0.06 -3.04
N VAL A 36 -9.40 0.03 -2.14
CA VAL A 36 -9.09 1.27 -1.40
C VAL A 36 -8.73 2.42 -2.36
N CYS A 37 -7.89 2.18 -3.36
CA CYS A 37 -7.56 3.17 -4.39
C CYS A 37 -8.81 3.68 -5.13
N ILE A 38 -9.71 2.78 -5.51
CA ILE A 38 -10.97 3.13 -6.16
C ILE A 38 -11.87 3.97 -5.24
N LEU A 39 -12.02 3.56 -3.98
CA LEU A 39 -12.82 4.31 -3.00
C LEU A 39 -12.27 5.72 -2.76
N LEU A 40 -10.95 5.86 -2.65
CA LEU A 40 -10.29 7.17 -2.52
C LEU A 40 -10.49 8.04 -3.75
N TRP A 41 -10.44 7.45 -4.95
CA TRP A 41 -10.73 8.18 -6.19
C TRP A 41 -12.18 8.66 -6.27
N ILE A 42 -13.15 7.83 -5.87
CA ILE A 42 -14.57 8.22 -5.78
C ILE A 42 -14.75 9.36 -4.78
N LEU A 43 -14.13 9.25 -3.60
CA LEU A 43 -14.17 10.29 -2.56
C LEU A 43 -13.55 11.61 -3.05
N GLU A 44 -12.42 11.56 -3.76
CA GLU A 44 -11.81 12.74 -4.39
C GLU A 44 -12.81 13.40 -5.35
N LYS A 45 -13.42 12.62 -6.26
CA LYS A 45 -14.39 13.14 -7.25
C LYS A 45 -15.65 13.70 -6.60
N PHE A 46 -16.15 13.07 -5.55
CA PHE A 46 -17.31 13.56 -4.81
C PHE A 46 -17.02 14.90 -4.14
N ASN A 47 -15.87 15.02 -3.47
CA ASN A 47 -15.45 16.27 -2.84
C ASN A 47 -15.17 17.37 -3.86
N GLU A 48 -14.54 17.05 -5.00
CA GLU A 48 -14.33 18.00 -6.11
C GLU A 48 -15.66 18.55 -6.64
N LYS A 49 -16.66 17.67 -6.85
CA LYS A 49 -17.99 18.08 -7.29
C LYS A 49 -18.64 19.02 -6.28
N ARG A 50 -18.61 18.68 -5.00
CA ARG A 50 -19.19 19.50 -3.92
C ARG A 50 -18.47 20.84 -3.76
N TYR A 51 -17.15 20.87 -3.92
CA TYR A 51 -16.37 22.10 -3.93
C TYR A 51 -16.76 23.01 -5.09
N ARG A 52 -16.91 22.48 -6.31
CA ARG A 52 -17.39 23.26 -7.47
C ARG A 52 -18.77 23.88 -7.22
N THR A 53 -19.71 23.09 -6.67
CA THR A 53 -21.03 23.61 -6.28
C THR A 53 -20.94 24.71 -5.24
N SER A 54 -20.00 24.61 -4.29
CA SER A 54 -19.80 25.63 -3.27
C SER A 54 -19.29 26.97 -3.81
N LEU A 55 -18.61 26.95 -4.98
CA LEU A 55 -18.16 28.16 -5.67
C LEU A 55 -19.31 28.82 -6.45
N THR A 56 -20.22 28.03 -7.03
CA THR A 56 -21.37 28.55 -7.80
C THR A 56 -22.54 28.98 -6.93
N ASN A 57 -22.72 28.35 -5.76
CA ASN A 57 -23.80 28.65 -4.81
C ASN A 57 -23.26 29.11 -3.46
N PRO A 58 -22.59 30.28 -3.39
CA PRO A 58 -21.88 30.71 -2.21
C PRO A 58 -22.78 30.96 -0.98
N SER A 59 -24.05 31.31 -1.19
CA SER A 59 -25.03 31.50 -0.10
C SER A 59 -25.37 30.23 0.67
N HIS A 60 -25.18 29.05 0.05
CA HIS A 60 -25.48 27.75 0.65
C HIS A 60 -24.30 27.10 1.38
N TYR A 61 -23.10 27.71 1.30
CA TYR A 61 -21.89 27.16 1.90
C TYR A 61 -21.13 28.23 2.67
N SER A 62 -20.95 27.98 3.95
CA SER A 62 -20.08 28.77 4.83
C SER A 62 -18.62 28.74 4.35
N LEU A 63 -17.84 29.74 4.76
CA LEU A 63 -16.41 29.80 4.47
C LEU A 63 -15.67 28.56 5.03
N SER A 64 -16.06 28.11 6.23
CA SER A 64 -15.49 26.93 6.88
C SER A 64 -15.73 25.65 6.09
N GLU A 65 -16.93 25.45 5.53
CA GLU A 65 -17.24 24.27 4.72
C GLU A 65 -16.40 24.23 3.43
N ARG A 66 -16.20 25.37 2.79
CA ARG A 66 -15.35 25.44 1.58
C ARG A 66 -13.89 25.14 1.90
N PHE A 67 -13.40 25.61 3.04
CA PHE A 67 -12.06 25.30 3.51
C PHE A 67 -11.90 23.80 3.80
N GLN A 68 -12.87 23.19 4.50
CA GLN A 68 -12.88 21.75 4.77
C GLN A 68 -12.93 20.92 3.48
N LEU A 69 -13.76 21.30 2.50
CA LEU A 69 -13.82 20.62 1.21
C LEU A 69 -12.47 20.67 0.47
N ASN A 70 -11.79 21.81 0.48
CA ASN A 70 -10.47 21.96 -0.13
C ASN A 70 -9.42 21.07 0.57
N GLU A 71 -9.39 21.07 1.90
CA GLU A 71 -8.48 20.20 2.66
C GLU A 71 -8.79 18.71 2.47
N ASN A 72 -10.07 18.32 2.38
CA ASN A 72 -10.48 16.95 2.10
C ASN A 72 -10.00 16.49 0.71
N ILE A 73 -10.12 17.33 -0.33
CA ILE A 73 -9.61 17.01 -1.68
C ILE A 73 -8.10 16.79 -1.64
N LYS A 74 -7.35 17.70 -1.01
CA LYS A 74 -5.89 17.57 -0.87
C LYS A 74 -5.52 16.29 -0.13
N THR A 75 -6.17 16.03 1.00
CA THR A 75 -5.91 14.86 1.83
C THR A 75 -6.23 13.56 1.10
N ALA A 76 -7.39 13.47 0.44
CA ALA A 76 -7.78 12.31 -0.36
C ALA A 76 -6.74 12.03 -1.47
N LYS A 77 -6.25 13.07 -2.15
CA LYS A 77 -5.21 12.95 -3.18
C LYS A 77 -3.88 12.44 -2.63
N ILE A 78 -3.46 12.90 -1.44
CA ILE A 78 -2.25 12.41 -0.77
C ILE A 78 -2.41 10.94 -0.40
N ILE A 79 -3.51 10.58 0.27
CA ILE A 79 -3.78 9.20 0.70
C ILE A 79 -3.88 8.28 -0.52
N ARG A 80 -4.51 8.72 -1.61
CA ARG A 80 -4.58 7.94 -2.86
C ARG A 80 -3.20 7.66 -3.43
N ARG A 81 -2.31 8.67 -3.50
CA ARG A 81 -0.93 8.47 -3.94
C ARG A 81 -0.17 7.49 -3.05
N VAL A 82 -0.35 7.57 -1.73
CA VAL A 82 0.22 6.58 -0.81
C VAL A 82 -0.29 5.18 -1.16
N ALA A 83 -1.60 5.01 -1.30
CA ALA A 83 -2.21 3.71 -1.62
C ALA A 83 -1.70 3.16 -2.97
N GLU A 84 -1.55 4.01 -3.99
CA GLU A 84 -0.97 3.65 -5.29
C GLU A 84 0.48 3.14 -5.15
N VAL A 85 1.34 3.83 -4.40
CA VAL A 85 2.73 3.37 -4.14
C VAL A 85 2.74 2.05 -3.37
N VAL A 86 1.90 1.93 -2.34
CA VAL A 86 1.74 0.70 -1.56
C VAL A 86 1.29 -0.46 -2.45
N ASN A 87 0.43 -0.21 -3.43
CA ASN A 87 -0.02 -1.24 -4.37
C ASN A 87 1.12 -1.74 -5.27
N VAL A 88 1.96 -0.83 -5.76
CA VAL A 88 3.17 -1.19 -6.52
C VAL A 88 4.11 -2.04 -5.66
N LEU A 89 4.33 -1.66 -4.40
CA LEU A 89 5.15 -2.43 -3.46
C LEU A 89 4.55 -3.83 -3.23
N ASN A 90 3.23 -3.95 -3.09
CA ASN A 90 2.55 -5.24 -2.92
C ASN A 90 2.73 -6.18 -4.12
N ILE A 91 2.72 -5.64 -5.34
CA ILE A 91 2.98 -6.43 -6.54
C ILE A 91 4.42 -6.98 -6.51
N PHE A 92 5.41 -6.14 -6.19
CA PHE A 92 6.79 -6.60 -6.05
C PHE A 92 6.95 -7.64 -4.93
N LEU A 93 6.36 -7.38 -3.76
CA LEU A 93 6.34 -8.34 -2.65
C LEU A 93 5.75 -9.69 -3.11
N GLY A 94 4.61 -9.67 -3.81
CA GLY A 94 3.98 -10.88 -4.35
C GLY A 94 4.89 -11.66 -5.31
N ILE A 95 5.60 -10.97 -6.20
CA ILE A 95 6.57 -11.59 -7.12
C ILE A 95 7.70 -12.28 -6.34
N PHE A 96 8.34 -11.57 -5.40
CA PHE A 96 9.48 -12.12 -4.64
C PHE A 96 9.05 -13.22 -3.66
N ILE A 97 7.86 -13.12 -3.07
CA ILE A 97 7.23 -14.21 -2.32
C ILE A 97 7.07 -15.43 -3.22
N GLY A 98 6.53 -15.24 -4.43
CA GLY A 98 6.37 -16.33 -5.40
C GLY A 98 7.72 -16.98 -5.75
N ILE A 99 8.74 -16.20 -6.08
CA ILE A 99 10.08 -16.73 -6.35
C ILE A 99 10.60 -17.49 -5.13
N SER A 100 10.45 -16.96 -3.92
CA SER A 100 10.96 -17.62 -2.71
C SER A 100 10.27 -18.96 -2.39
N HIS A 101 8.99 -19.16 -2.73
CA HIS A 101 8.25 -20.38 -2.38
C HIS A 101 8.17 -21.42 -3.53
N PHE A 102 8.25 -20.96 -4.79
CA PHE A 102 8.08 -21.82 -5.97
C PHE A 102 9.39 -22.16 -6.70
N TYR A 103 10.48 -21.38 -6.54
CA TYR A 103 11.77 -21.76 -7.14
C TYR A 103 12.50 -22.82 -6.31
N GLU A 104 13.01 -23.84 -6.99
CA GLU A 104 13.74 -24.95 -6.37
C GLU A 104 15.20 -24.60 -6.06
N ILE A 105 15.78 -23.65 -6.82
CA ILE A 105 17.18 -23.24 -6.67
C ILE A 105 17.35 -22.44 -5.38
N GLU A 106 18.07 -23.02 -4.41
CA GLU A 106 18.24 -22.47 -3.06
C GLU A 106 18.85 -21.05 -3.04
N VAL A 107 19.85 -20.80 -3.90
CA VAL A 107 20.50 -19.49 -4.01
C VAL A 107 19.49 -18.41 -4.41
N ILE A 108 18.66 -18.69 -5.42
CA ILE A 108 17.62 -17.76 -5.89
C ILE A 108 16.60 -17.48 -4.80
N ARG A 109 16.17 -18.52 -4.08
CA ARG A 109 15.24 -18.39 -2.95
C ARG A 109 15.79 -17.48 -1.86
N LYS A 110 17.06 -17.64 -1.47
CA LYS A 110 17.71 -16.81 -0.44
C LYS A 110 17.76 -15.33 -0.85
N TYR A 111 18.16 -15.04 -2.09
CA TYR A 111 18.17 -13.66 -2.59
C TYR A 111 16.76 -13.07 -2.67
N ALA A 112 15.76 -13.84 -3.09
CA ALA A 112 14.37 -13.40 -3.11
C ALA A 112 13.86 -13.06 -1.70
N TYR A 113 14.17 -13.87 -0.69
CA TYR A 113 13.85 -13.55 0.71
C TYR A 113 14.54 -12.28 1.18
N LEU A 114 15.83 -12.08 0.89
CA LEU A 114 16.54 -10.86 1.26
C LEU A 114 15.88 -9.61 0.66
N ILE A 115 15.55 -9.67 -0.62
CA ILE A 115 14.87 -8.58 -1.33
C ILE A 115 13.49 -8.32 -0.72
N LEU A 116 12.75 -9.36 -0.36
CA LEU A 116 11.47 -9.26 0.31
C LEU A 116 11.57 -8.46 1.61
N HIS A 117 12.54 -8.79 2.47
CA HIS A 117 12.76 -8.10 3.74
C HIS A 117 13.12 -6.62 3.54
N LEU A 118 13.86 -6.28 2.48
CA LEU A 118 14.14 -4.89 2.12
C LEU A 118 12.85 -4.15 1.75
N PHE A 119 12.00 -4.72 0.89
CA PHE A 119 10.71 -4.11 0.53
C PHE A 119 9.76 -3.93 1.72
N ILE A 120 9.69 -4.92 2.63
CA ILE A 120 8.91 -4.81 3.88
C ILE A 120 9.44 -3.67 4.74
N SER A 121 10.76 -3.49 4.81
CA SER A 121 11.37 -2.39 5.57
C SER A 121 11.01 -1.02 4.96
N PHE A 122 10.98 -0.89 3.63
CA PHE A 122 10.54 0.33 2.96
C PHE A 122 9.06 0.66 3.20
N TYR A 123 8.23 -0.36 3.42
CA TYR A 123 6.78 -0.21 3.63
C TYR A 123 6.44 0.74 4.79
N GLY A 124 7.21 0.69 5.88
CA GLY A 124 7.05 1.57 7.04
C GLY A 124 7.35 3.04 6.75
N TYR A 125 8.19 3.33 5.76
CA TYR A 125 8.58 4.69 5.40
C TYR A 125 7.71 5.31 4.29
N THR A 126 6.91 4.51 3.59
CA THR A 126 6.11 4.96 2.44
C THR A 126 5.20 6.14 2.79
N PHE A 127 4.50 6.07 3.93
CA PHE A 127 3.63 7.18 4.36
C PHE A 127 4.40 8.47 4.63
N ALA A 128 5.56 8.36 5.29
CA ALA A 128 6.40 9.52 5.59
C ALA A 128 6.98 10.15 4.30
N ILE A 129 7.54 9.34 3.40
CA ILE A 129 8.15 9.80 2.15
C ILE A 129 7.10 10.41 1.23
N VAL A 130 5.99 9.71 0.99
CA VAL A 130 4.93 10.20 0.10
C VAL A 130 4.19 11.39 0.74
N GLY A 131 3.96 11.36 2.05
CA GLY A 131 3.36 12.49 2.78
C GLY A 131 4.22 13.75 2.70
N MET A 132 5.54 13.63 2.86
CA MET A 132 6.47 14.76 2.71
C MET A 132 6.52 15.28 1.27
N THR A 133 6.54 14.41 0.26
CA THR A 133 6.57 14.85 -1.15
C THR A 133 5.25 15.43 -1.63
N ALA A 134 4.13 14.98 -1.07
CA ALA A 134 2.80 15.40 -1.49
C ALA A 134 2.26 16.62 -0.72
N ASN A 135 2.80 16.93 0.48
CA ASN A 135 2.42 18.10 1.27
C ASN A 135 3.59 19.08 1.46
N PRO A 136 3.64 20.20 0.71
CA PRO A 136 4.71 21.20 0.82
C PRO A 136 4.83 21.85 2.20
N ILE A 137 3.77 21.85 3.00
CA ILE A 137 3.81 22.38 4.38
C ILE A 137 4.59 21.42 5.27
N TRP A 138 4.34 20.11 5.15
CA TRP A 138 5.03 19.09 5.91
C TRP A 138 6.51 19.05 5.54
N TYR A 139 6.83 19.12 4.25
CA TYR A 139 8.22 19.23 3.78
C TYR A 139 8.93 20.47 4.34
N ARG A 140 8.30 21.65 4.28
CA ARG A 140 8.90 22.89 4.81
C ARG A 140 9.13 22.83 6.32
N LYS A 141 8.18 22.30 7.08
CA LYS A 141 8.34 22.12 8.53
C LYS A 141 9.47 21.15 8.85
N PHE A 142 9.53 20.01 8.17
CA PHE A 142 10.60 19.03 8.31
C PHE A 142 11.97 19.64 8.02
N LYS A 143 12.12 20.35 6.88
CA LYS A 143 13.35 21.05 6.52
C LYS A 143 13.75 22.10 7.56
N GLY A 144 12.77 22.82 8.13
CA GLY A 144 13.00 23.80 9.19
C GLY A 144 13.60 23.19 10.47
N MET A 145 13.29 21.93 10.79
CA MET A 145 13.86 21.25 11.96
C MET A 145 15.36 20.96 11.81
N PHE A 146 15.84 20.66 10.59
CA PHE A 146 17.28 20.42 10.35
C PHE A 146 18.10 21.70 10.28
N ASN A 147 17.46 22.83 9.97
CA ASN A 147 18.12 24.14 9.98
C ASN A 147 18.26 24.72 11.41
N LEU A 148 17.74 24.04 12.43
CA LEU A 148 17.81 24.42 13.85
C LEU A 148 18.89 23.63 14.63
N ILE A 149 19.62 22.73 13.96
CA ILE A 149 20.75 21.95 14.47
C ILE A 149 22.01 22.46 13.76
#